data_AF-A0A1X0ND82-F1
#
_entry.id   AF-A0A1X0ND82-F1
#
_cell.length_a   1.000
_cell.length_b   1.000
_cell.length_c   1.000
_cell.angle_alpha   90.00
_cell.angle_beta   90.00
_cell.angle_gamma   90.00
#
_symmetry.space_group_name_H-M   'P 1'
#
loop_
_entity.id
_entity.type
_entity.pdbx_description
1 polymer ?
#
loop_
_entity_poly.entity_id
_entity_poly.type
_entity_poly.pdbx_seq_one_letter_code
_entity_poly.pdbx_strand_id
1 'polypeptide(L)'
;MKSHYQAAFIVPVGASKIFGEYGWEFESARRLSDSLPEQLANRLKLELSDEYTGVRKFIGDMINMSVFLDEHNEIETLYFQVFGDTLSALENAFSGKDFAYEAELFIPGNVEK
;
A
#
# COMPACT_ATOMS: atom_id res chain seq x y z
N MET A 1 20.43 7.07 -9.26
CA MET A 1 20.23 7.59 -7.89
C MET A 1 18.85 7.17 -7.45
N LYS A 2 18.69 6.45 -6.33
CA LYS A 2 17.35 6.26 -5.76
C LYS A 2 16.92 7.63 -5.23
N SER A 3 15.96 8.27 -5.88
CA SER A 3 15.26 9.42 -5.31
C SER A 3 14.74 9.02 -3.93
N HIS A 4 14.81 9.95 -2.97
CA HIS A 4 14.12 9.75 -1.70
C HIS A 4 12.63 9.53 -2.01
N TYR A 5 12.07 8.44 -1.49
CA TYR A 5 10.64 8.15 -1.55
C TYR A 5 10.06 8.24 -0.15
N GLN A 6 8.78 8.59 -0.09
CA GLN A 6 7.96 8.45 1.09
C GLN A 6 7.28 7.08 1.07
N ALA A 7 7.42 6.33 2.15
CA ALA A 7 6.71 5.08 2.33
C ALA A 7 5.26 5.37 2.72
N ALA A 8 4.33 4.65 2.11
CA ALA A 8 2.94 4.62 2.54
C ALA A 8 2.43 3.18 2.47
N PHE A 9 1.43 2.88 3.28
CA PHE A 9 0.88 1.54 3.42
C PHE A 9 -0.64 1.60 3.40
N ILE A 10 -1.28 0.65 2.73
CA ILE A 10 -2.69 0.38 2.95
C ILE A 10 -2.79 -0.95 3.67
N VAL A 11 -3.42 -0.93 4.84
CA VAL A 11 -3.53 -2.07 5.75
C VAL A 11 -5.01 -2.28 6.13
N PRO A 12 -5.41 -3.47 6.58
CA PRO A 12 -6.78 -3.70 7.03
C PRO A 12 -7.16 -2.79 8.18
N VAL A 13 -8.42 -2.33 8.22
CA VAL A 13 -8.92 -1.52 9.35
C VAL A 13 -8.76 -2.28 10.66
N GLY A 14 -8.15 -1.62 11.64
CA GLY A 14 -7.88 -2.20 12.96
C GLY A 14 -6.60 -3.03 13.03
N ALA A 15 -5.77 -3.02 11.99
CA ALA A 15 -4.44 -3.63 12.04
C ALA A 15 -3.56 -2.95 13.10
N SER A 16 -2.88 -3.77 13.90
CA SER A 16 -1.80 -3.33 14.78
C SER A 16 -0.64 -2.84 13.93
N LYS A 17 -0.04 -1.70 14.31
CA LYS A 17 1.11 -1.10 13.61
C LYS A 17 2.30 -1.14 14.56
N ILE A 18 3.24 -2.03 14.29
CA ILE A 18 4.39 -2.29 15.15
C ILE A 18 5.64 -1.85 14.39
N PHE A 19 6.51 -1.06 15.03
CA PHE A 19 7.80 -0.72 14.44
C PHE A 19 8.86 -1.69 14.99
N GLY A 20 9.14 -2.73 14.21
CA GLY A 20 10.08 -3.80 14.52
C GLY A 20 11.50 -3.53 14.02
N GLU A 21 12.34 -4.57 14.03
CA GLU A 21 13.76 -4.47 13.64
C GLU A 21 13.94 -4.16 12.15
N TYR A 22 13.02 -4.63 11.31
CA TYR A 22 13.11 -4.52 9.85
C TYR A 22 12.19 -3.45 9.25
N GLY A 23 11.43 -2.75 10.08
CA GLY A 23 10.52 -1.69 9.67
C GLY A 23 9.13 -1.82 10.29
N TRP A 24 8.13 -1.32 9.58
CA TRP A 24 6.73 -1.44 10.01
C TRP A 24 6.20 -2.84 9.72
N GLU A 25 5.62 -3.44 10.74
CA GLU A 25 4.95 -4.74 10.73
C GLU A 25 3.47 -4.52 11.05
N PHE A 26 2.61 -5.26 10.37
CA PHE A 26 1.16 -5.13 10.49
C PHE A 26 0.54 -6.47 10.83
N GLU A 27 -0.19 -6.51 11.95
CA GLU A 27 -0.94 -7.69 12.35
C GLU A 27 -2.44 -7.41 12.25
N SER A 28 -3.17 -8.30 11.59
CA SER A 28 -4.61 -8.15 11.38
C SER A 28 -5.30 -9.51 11.32
N ALA A 29 -6.48 -9.59 11.93
CA ALA A 29 -7.40 -10.72 11.80
C ALA A 29 -8.18 -10.72 10.47
N ARG A 30 -8.11 -9.63 9.71
CA ARG A 30 -8.76 -9.44 8.41
C ARG A 30 -7.71 -9.31 7.30
N ARG A 31 -8.16 -9.53 6.07
CA ARG A 31 -7.40 -9.33 4.84
C ARG A 31 -8.06 -8.26 3.99
N LEU A 32 -7.27 -7.63 3.11
CA LEU A 32 -7.77 -6.67 2.14
C LEU A 32 -8.50 -7.41 1.02
N SER A 33 -9.44 -6.73 0.36
CA SER A 33 -10.17 -7.33 -0.76
C SER A 33 -9.26 -7.54 -1.97
N ASP A 34 -9.46 -8.67 -2.66
CA ASP A 34 -8.69 -9.04 -3.86
C ASP A 34 -8.76 -8.01 -4.98
N SER A 35 -9.81 -7.18 -5.00
CA SER A 35 -10.03 -6.16 -6.04
C SER A 35 -9.33 -4.83 -5.75
N LEU A 36 -8.91 -4.60 -4.50
CA LEU A 36 -8.38 -3.31 -4.07
C LEU A 36 -7.06 -2.96 -4.78
N PRO A 37 -6.08 -3.87 -4.97
CA PRO A 37 -4.84 -3.55 -5.68
C PRO A 37 -5.10 -3.11 -7.13
N GLU A 38 -5.98 -3.80 -7.85
CA GLU A 38 -6.29 -3.52 -9.26
C GLU A 38 -7.04 -2.20 -9.39
N GLN A 39 -7.96 -1.90 -8.47
CA GLN A 39 -8.63 -0.60 -8.42
C GLN A 39 -7.63 0.54 -8.22
N LEU A 40 -6.68 0.38 -7.29
CA LEU A 40 -5.64 1.39 -7.06
C LEU A 40 -4.66 1.49 -8.22
N ALA A 41 -4.22 0.36 -8.78
CA ALA A 41 -3.36 0.34 -9.96
C ALA A 41 -4.02 1.08 -11.13
N ASN A 42 -5.32 0.87 -11.37
CA ASN A 42 -6.06 1.59 -12.41
C ASN A 42 -6.15 3.10 -12.13
N ARG A 43 -6.46 3.50 -10.89
CA ARG A 43 -6.55 4.93 -10.49
C ARG A 43 -5.20 5.65 -10.59
N LEU A 44 -4.12 4.95 -10.26
CA LEU A 44 -2.75 5.47 -10.23
C LEU A 44 -1.98 5.23 -11.54
N LYS A 45 -2.61 4.58 -12.53
CA LYS A 45 -2.00 4.19 -13.82
C LYS A 45 -0.72 3.36 -13.63
N LEU A 46 -0.78 2.38 -12.73
CA LEU A 46 0.32 1.45 -12.49
C LEU A 46 0.17 0.23 -13.38
N GLU A 47 1.31 -0.28 -13.85
CA GLU A 47 1.38 -1.50 -14.66
C GLU A 47 1.99 -2.63 -13.83
N LEU A 48 1.44 -3.84 -13.94
CA LEU A 48 2.03 -5.03 -13.33
C LEU A 48 3.41 -5.26 -13.96
N SER A 49 4.45 -5.21 -13.14
CA SER A 49 5.85 -5.41 -13.55
C SER A 49 6.31 -6.84 -13.27
N ASP A 50 6.01 -7.34 -12.07
CA ASP A 50 6.49 -8.64 -11.60
C ASP A 50 5.47 -9.30 -10.69
N GLU A 51 5.47 -10.62 -10.69
CA GLU A 51 4.70 -11.45 -9.78
C GLU A 51 5.55 -12.66 -9.38
N TYR A 52 5.66 -12.89 -8.08
CA TYR A 52 6.35 -14.03 -7.50
C TYR A 52 5.67 -14.44 -6.20
N THR A 53 6.06 -15.58 -5.65
CA THR A 53 5.41 -16.15 -4.45
C THR A 53 5.31 -15.12 -3.33
N GLY A 54 4.07 -14.80 -2.93
CA GLY A 54 3.78 -13.86 -1.85
C GLY A 54 3.80 -12.37 -2.22
N VAL A 55 4.19 -11.99 -3.45
CA VAL A 55 4.28 -10.56 -3.83
C VAL A 55 3.90 -10.29 -5.28
N ARG A 56 3.03 -9.29 -5.49
CA ARG A 56 2.77 -8.68 -6.81
C ARG A 56 3.29 -7.25 -6.84
N LYS A 57 3.98 -6.85 -7.91
CA LYS A 57 4.56 -5.51 -8.05
C LYS A 57 3.97 -4.75 -9.21
N PHE A 58 3.51 -3.54 -8.92
CA PHE A 58 3.05 -2.59 -9.91
C PHE A 58 3.99 -1.37 -9.92
N ILE A 59 4.34 -0.91 -11.12
CA ILE A 59 5.23 0.23 -11.32
C ILE A 59 4.50 1.36 -12.03
N GLY A 60 4.86 2.58 -11.69
CA GLY A 60 4.43 3.79 -12.37
C GLY A 60 5.56 4.82 -12.36
N ASP A 61 5.31 5.98 -12.97
CA ASP A 61 6.36 7.01 -13.10
C ASP A 61 6.86 7.53 -11.74
N MET A 62 5.94 7.73 -10.81
CA MET A 62 6.20 8.39 -9.51
C MET A 62 5.67 7.61 -8.31
N ILE A 63 4.94 6.52 -8.54
CA ILE A 63 4.41 5.66 -7.49
C ILE A 63 4.66 4.22 -7.88
N ASN A 64 5.26 3.44 -7.00
CA ASN A 64 5.31 1.99 -7.13
C ASN A 64 4.48 1.36 -6.02
N MET A 65 3.87 0.22 -6.29
CA MET A 65 3.05 -0.53 -5.35
C MET A 65 3.51 -1.99 -5.27
N SER A 66 3.67 -2.52 -4.07
CA SER A 66 3.85 -3.94 -3.82
C SER A 66 2.67 -4.47 -3.02
N VAL A 67 2.06 -5.55 -3.50
CA VAL A 67 0.99 -6.29 -2.84
C VAL A 67 1.63 -7.46 -2.13
N PHE A 68 1.51 -7.52 -0.80
CA PHE A 68 1.97 -8.66 0.00
C PHE A 68 0.80 -9.59 0.27
N LEU A 69 1.02 -10.87 -0.01
CA LEU A 69 0.07 -11.95 0.18
C LEU A 69 0.53 -12.86 1.31
N ASP A 70 -0.41 -13.38 2.08
CA ASP A 70 -0.13 -14.39 3.10
C ASP A 70 0.02 -15.80 2.52
N GLU A 71 0.20 -16.78 3.41
CA GLU A 71 0.33 -18.20 3.06
C GLU A 71 -0.91 -18.78 2.38
N HIS A 72 -2.07 -18.12 2.46
CA HIS A 72 -3.33 -18.50 1.81
C HIS A 72 -3.57 -17.71 0.50
N ASN A 73 -2.60 -16.91 0.06
CA ASN A 73 -2.71 -15.97 -1.07
C ASN A 73 -3.72 -14.83 -0.85
N GLU A 74 -4.06 -14.51 0.40
CA GLU A 74 -4.92 -13.37 0.73
C GLU A 74 -4.08 -12.12 0.95
N ILE A 75 -4.59 -10.94 0.59
CA ILE A 75 -3.81 -9.70 0.67
C ILE A 75 -3.68 -9.23 2.12
N GLU A 76 -2.44 -9.17 2.62
CA GLU A 76 -2.14 -8.68 3.95
C GLU A 76 -1.98 -7.15 3.98
N THR A 77 -1.23 -6.62 3.02
CA THR A 77 -0.83 -5.21 3.02
C THR A 77 -0.43 -4.78 1.62
N LEU A 78 -0.69 -3.52 1.32
CA LEU A 78 -0.11 -2.84 0.18
C LEU A 78 0.94 -1.86 0.66
N TYR A 79 2.08 -1.88 -0.01
CA TYR A 79 3.18 -0.98 0.22
C TYR A 79 3.39 -0.07 -0.99
N PHE A 80 3.54 1.22 -0.74
CA PHE A 80 3.76 2.23 -1.75
C PHE A 80 5.10 2.93 -1.56
N GLN A 81 5.82 3.07 -2.66
CA GLN A 81 6.95 3.99 -2.78
C GLN A 81 6.47 5.20 -3.55
N VAL A 82 6.30 6.32 -2.85
CA VAL A 82 5.83 7.57 -3.44
C VAL A 82 7.01 8.51 -3.63
N PHE A 83 7.29 8.89 -4.87
CA PHE A 83 8.40 9.76 -5.22
C PHE A 83 7.92 11.20 -5.47
N GLY A 84 8.78 12.17 -5.16
CA GLY A 84 8.46 13.59 -5.31
C GLY A 84 7.21 14.00 -4.52
N ASP A 85 6.51 15.03 -4.99
CA ASP A 85 5.33 15.59 -4.31
C ASP A 85 4.02 14.92 -4.75
N THR A 86 4.02 13.57 -4.88
CA THR A 86 2.88 12.81 -5.44
C THR A 86 2.03 12.09 -4.40
N LEU A 87 2.26 12.33 -3.10
CA LEU A 87 1.47 11.72 -2.01
C LEU A 87 -0.02 12.01 -2.13
N SER A 88 -0.38 13.23 -2.52
CA SER A 88 -1.78 13.62 -2.73
C SER A 88 -2.46 12.79 -3.82
N ALA A 89 -1.73 12.27 -4.81
CA ALA A 89 -2.28 11.36 -5.81
C ALA A 89 -2.66 10.02 -5.19
N LEU A 90 -1.83 9.49 -4.29
CA LEU A 90 -2.14 8.27 -3.53
C LEU A 90 -3.34 8.49 -2.60
N GLU A 91 -3.34 9.59 -1.84
CA GLU A 91 -4.46 9.94 -0.94
C GLU A 91 -5.77 10.08 -1.71
N ASN A 92 -5.77 10.72 -2.88
CA ASN A 92 -6.94 10.85 -3.74
C ASN A 92 -7.37 9.52 -4.36
N ALA A 93 -6.43 8.66 -4.74
CA ALA A 93 -6.76 7.33 -5.26
C ALA A 93 -7.40 6.43 -4.19
N PHE A 94 -6.93 6.55 -2.95
CA PHE A 94 -7.49 5.86 -1.79
C PHE A 94 -8.79 6.53 -1.29
N SER A 95 -8.99 7.81 -1.56
CA SER A 95 -10.18 8.55 -1.11
C SER A 95 -11.45 7.99 -1.74
N GLY A 96 -12.48 7.79 -0.91
CA GLY A 96 -13.79 7.29 -1.34
C GLY A 96 -14.44 6.40 -0.28
N LYS A 97 -15.73 6.10 -0.47
CA LYS A 97 -16.44 5.14 0.39
C LYS A 97 -16.05 3.69 0.10
N ASP A 98 -15.36 3.45 -1.02
CA ASP A 98 -15.08 2.13 -1.54
C ASP A 98 -14.17 1.31 -0.60
N PHE A 99 -13.26 1.98 0.12
CA PHE A 99 -12.26 1.31 0.96
C PHE A 99 -12.40 1.60 2.46
N ALA A 100 -13.22 2.59 2.84
CA ALA A 100 -13.25 3.15 4.20
C ALA A 100 -13.65 2.15 5.30
N TYR A 101 -14.31 1.04 4.95
CA TYR A 101 -14.73 0.01 5.90
C TYR A 101 -13.79 -1.20 5.98
N GLU A 102 -12.88 -1.35 5.00
CA GLU A 102 -11.98 -2.50 4.92
C GLU A 102 -10.51 -2.13 5.11
N ALA A 103 -10.11 -0.93 4.72
CA ALA A 103 -8.72 -0.52 4.64
C ALA A 103 -8.46 0.86 5.26
N GLU A 104 -7.23 1.10 5.71
CA GLU A 104 -6.74 2.39 6.19
C GLU A 104 -5.40 2.73 5.53
N LEU A 105 -5.20 4.01 5.20
CA LEU A 105 -3.94 4.53 4.67
C LEU A 105 -3.05 4.96 5.85
N PHE A 106 -1.87 4.35 5.94
CA PHE A 106 -0.86 4.63 6.95
C PHE A 106 0.41 5.18 6.31
N ILE A 107 0.85 6.35 6.77
CA ILE A 107 2.05 7.04 6.26
C ILE A 107 2.99 7.28 7.44
N PRO A 108 4.07 6.49 7.60
CA PRO A 108 5.03 6.70 8.67
C PRO A 108 5.66 8.09 8.67
N GLY A 109 5.75 8.70 9.84
CA GLY A 109 6.44 9.99 10.02
C GLY A 109 5.66 11.22 9.57
N ASN A 110 4.43 11.07 9.08
CA ASN A 110 3.53 12.20 8.88
C ASN A 110 2.86 12.56 10.21
N VAL A 111 3.67 13.06 11.15
CA VAL A 111 3.15 13.75 12.34
C VAL A 111 2.87 15.17 11.88
N GLU A 112 1.60 15.55 11.78
CA GLU A 112 1.23 16.96 11.65
C GLU A 112 1.98 17.73 12.74
N LYS A 113 2.85 18.66 12.33
CA LYS A 113 3.51 19.58 13.25
C LYS A 113 2.55 20.68 13.68
#